data_AF-A0A7X6D5M0-F1
#
_entry.id   AF-A0A7X6D5M0-F1
#
_cell.length_a   1.000
_cell.length_b   1.000
_cell.length_c   1.000
_cell.angle_alpha   90.00
_cell.angle_beta   90.00
_cell.angle_gamma   90.00
#
_symmetry.space_group_name_H-M   'P 1'
#
loop_
_entity.id
_entity.type
_entity.pdbx_description
1 polymer ?
#
loop_
_entity_poly.entity_id
_entity_poly.type
_entity_poly.pdbx_seq_one_letter_code
_entity_poly.pdbx_strand_id
1 'polypeptide(L)'
;MRSPFRRAVVPSAAAVLLLGGCALGGGTPEDDPAEPVRPTTTAGAPDSAVRLADRYREATGDEGVHGIQRTDGPAGVPLLTVWSHHTVSNGTETFERLKNSVTEYLAREEGVDLSEGYLLDVFKPDGDLKHRFDARP
;
A
#
# COMPACT_ATOMS: atom_id res chain seq x y z
N MET A 1 33.83 44.26 11.38
CA MET A 1 34.98 43.93 12.26
C MET A 1 35.67 42.70 11.64
N ARG A 2 36.66 42.82 10.74
CA ARG A 2 38.11 43.03 10.91
C ARG A 2 38.83 42.00 11.82
N SER A 3 39.27 40.88 11.20
CA SER A 3 40.59 40.18 11.29
C SER A 3 41.09 39.64 12.65
N PRO A 4 42.13 38.76 12.75
CA PRO A 4 43.06 38.26 11.72
C PRO A 4 43.44 36.75 11.76
N PHE A 5 44.03 36.32 10.63
CA PHE A 5 44.91 35.16 10.47
C PHE A 5 45.95 34.97 11.58
N ARG A 6 46.20 33.72 11.98
CA ARG A 6 47.55 33.25 12.36
C ARG A 6 47.81 31.85 11.81
N ARG A 7 48.72 31.78 10.83
CA ARG A 7 49.44 30.56 10.46
C ARG A 7 50.47 30.26 11.56
N ALA A 8 50.51 29.04 12.03
CA ALA A 8 51.69 28.46 12.68
C ALA A 8 51.88 27.05 12.13
N VAL A 9 52.95 26.89 11.35
CA VAL A 9 53.52 25.62 10.92
C VAL A 9 54.63 25.30 11.91
N VAL A 10 54.63 24.12 12.56
CA VAL A 10 55.86 23.40 12.96
C VAL A 10 55.53 21.88 13.03
N PRO A 11 56.42 21.01 12.52
CA PRO A 11 56.17 19.59 12.24
C PRO A 11 56.70 18.66 13.34
N SER A 12 56.21 17.41 13.36
CA SER A 12 56.80 16.17 13.95
C SER A 12 55.66 15.20 14.19
N ALA A 13 55.76 13.89 14.13
CA ALA A 13 56.71 12.91 13.65
C ALA A 13 55.90 11.59 13.72
N ALA A 14 56.21 10.64 12.86
CA ALA A 14 55.41 9.46 12.63
C ALA A 14 55.16 8.59 13.88
N ALA A 15 53.95 8.04 13.96
CA ALA A 15 53.72 6.72 14.55
C ALA A 15 52.58 6.05 13.78
N VAL A 16 52.95 5.16 12.87
CA VAL A 16 52.06 4.20 12.23
C VAL A 16 51.70 3.17 13.30
N LEU A 17 50.43 3.12 13.71
CA LEU A 17 49.84 1.93 14.29
C LEU A 17 48.66 1.54 13.42
N LEU A 18 48.90 0.48 12.65
CA LEU A 18 47.90 -0.29 11.92
C LEU A 18 46.93 -0.96 12.91
N LEU A 19 45.71 -1.20 12.40
CA LEU A 19 44.70 -2.20 12.78
C LEU A 19 43.40 -1.63 13.35
N GLY A 20 42.32 -1.79 12.57
CA GLY A 20 40.94 -1.84 13.09
C GLY A 20 39.96 -0.81 12.55
N GLY A 21 39.88 -0.62 11.23
CA GLY A 21 38.81 0.17 10.62
C GLY A 21 37.48 -0.58 10.62
N CYS A 22 36.63 -0.37 11.63
CA CYS A 22 35.18 -0.49 11.47
C CYS A 22 34.70 0.82 10.84
N ALA A 23 34.45 0.80 9.53
CA ALA A 23 33.81 1.90 8.85
C ALA A 23 32.39 2.06 9.40
N LEU A 24 32.17 3.08 10.23
CA LEU A 24 30.84 3.60 10.53
C LEU A 24 30.38 4.39 9.31
N GLY A 25 30.06 3.67 8.23
CA GLY A 25 29.42 4.19 7.03
C GLY A 25 27.91 4.06 7.17
N GLY A 26 27.31 4.86 8.07
CA GLY A 26 25.86 5.00 8.14
C GLY A 26 25.45 6.11 7.17
N GLY A 27 25.16 5.73 5.92
CA GLY A 27 24.62 6.62 4.92
C GLY A 27 23.33 7.30 5.39
N THR A 28 23.15 8.53 4.91
CA THR A 28 21.90 9.28 4.87
C THR A 28 20.70 8.36 4.69
N PRO A 29 19.58 8.52 5.44
CA PRO A 29 18.35 7.85 5.08
C PRO A 29 17.91 8.44 3.73
N GLU A 30 18.21 7.70 2.67
CA GLU A 30 17.55 7.83 1.38
C GLU A 30 16.07 7.55 1.65
N ASP A 31 15.26 8.49 1.19
CA ASP A 31 13.80 8.44 1.22
C ASP A 31 13.37 7.21 0.40
N ASP A 32 13.25 6.06 1.08
CA ASP A 32 12.74 4.83 0.48
C ASP A 32 11.25 5.11 0.19
N PRO A 33 10.81 5.13 -1.09
CA PRO A 33 9.40 5.22 -1.38
C PRO A 33 8.79 3.93 -0.85
N ALA A 34 8.14 4.04 0.32
CA ALA A 34 7.48 2.94 1.00
C ALA A 34 6.74 2.09 -0.03
N GLU A 35 7.25 0.88 -0.27
CA GLU A 35 6.58 -0.07 -1.16
C GLU A 35 5.11 -0.14 -0.70
N PRO A 36 4.14 -0.05 -1.63
CA PRO A 36 2.74 -0.15 -1.26
C PRO A 36 2.58 -1.45 -0.49
N VAL A 37 2.17 -1.33 0.77
CA VAL A 37 2.04 -2.44 1.71
C VAL A 37 1.19 -3.50 1.05
N ARG A 38 1.83 -4.53 0.50
CA ARG A 38 1.10 -5.71 0.05
C ARG A 38 0.55 -6.36 1.30
N PRO A 39 -0.77 -6.62 1.38
CA PRO A 39 -1.32 -7.34 2.51
C PRO A 39 -0.58 -8.66 2.67
N THR A 40 0.26 -8.77 3.71
CA THR A 40 0.85 -10.05 4.10
C THR A 40 -0.30 -10.95 4.55
N THR A 41 -0.32 -12.16 3.99
CA THR A 41 -1.40 -13.16 3.91
C THR A 41 -1.83 -13.76 5.26
N THR A 42 -1.79 -12.99 6.34
CA THR A 42 -2.18 -13.41 7.70
C THR A 42 -2.94 -12.31 8.46
N ALA A 43 -2.95 -11.07 7.97
CA ALA A 43 -3.73 -10.00 8.57
C ALA A 43 -5.10 -9.89 7.89
N GLY A 44 -6.18 -9.92 8.68
CA GLY A 44 -7.51 -9.53 8.21
C GLY A 44 -7.53 -8.08 7.71
N ALA A 45 -8.70 -7.64 7.23
CA ALA A 45 -8.86 -6.28 6.71
C ALA A 45 -8.42 -5.22 7.75
N PRO A 46 -7.62 -4.21 7.38
CA PRO A 46 -7.23 -3.14 8.30
C PRO A 46 -8.45 -2.32 8.72
N ASP A 47 -8.40 -1.63 9.87
CA ASP A 47 -9.55 -0.90 10.42
C ASP A 47 -10.14 0.15 9.45
N SER A 48 -9.29 0.80 8.65
CA SER A 48 -9.76 1.73 7.62
C SER A 48 -10.59 1.04 6.54
N ALA A 49 -10.24 -0.20 6.20
CA ALA A 49 -10.97 -0.99 5.24
C ALA A 49 -12.30 -1.50 5.81
N VAL A 50 -12.31 -1.87 7.10
CA VAL A 50 -13.54 -2.23 7.81
C VAL A 50 -14.51 -1.05 7.83
N ARG A 51 -14.05 0.15 8.18
CA ARG A 51 -14.92 1.35 8.20
C ARG A 51 -15.48 1.72 6.83
N LEU A 52 -14.76 1.47 5.75
CA LEU A 52 -15.28 1.68 4.40
C LEU A 52 -16.30 0.61 4.04
N ALA A 53 -16.07 -0.64 4.42
CA ALA A 53 -17.05 -1.71 4.26
C ALA A 53 -18.33 -1.47 5.08
N ASP A 54 -18.23 -0.89 6.29
CA ASP A 54 -19.40 -0.48 7.09
C ASP A 54 -20.28 0.49 6.31
N ARG A 55 -19.70 1.59 5.79
CA ARG A 55 -20.44 2.57 4.97
C ARG A 55 -21.02 1.95 3.70
N TYR A 56 -20.28 1.05 3.05
CA TYR A 56 -20.77 0.31 1.90
C TYR A 56 -22.02 -0.50 2.23
N ARG A 57 -22.02 -1.23 3.35
CA ARG A 57 -23.19 -2.00 3.82
C ARG A 57 -24.37 -1.10 4.18
N GLU A 58 -24.11 0.00 4.90
CA GLU A 58 -25.11 1.02 5.21
C GLU A 58 -25.76 1.61 3.95
N ALA A 59 -24.99 1.74 2.87
CA ALA A 59 -25.45 2.19 1.55
C ALA A 59 -26.12 1.08 0.71
N THR A 60 -26.64 0.02 1.34
CA THR A 60 -27.27 -1.17 0.71
C THR A 60 -26.32 -2.10 -0.04
N GLY A 61 -25.01 -1.99 0.24
CA GLY A 61 -23.99 -2.91 -0.25
C GLY A 61 -24.16 -4.33 0.29
N ASP A 62 -23.35 -5.24 -0.23
CA ASP A 62 -23.33 -6.64 0.17
C ASP A 62 -22.83 -6.81 1.62
N GLU A 63 -23.70 -7.33 2.50
CA GLU A 63 -23.44 -7.63 3.92
C GLU A 63 -22.23 -8.56 4.16
N GLY A 64 -21.90 -9.42 3.19
CA GLY A 64 -20.76 -10.32 3.25
C GLY A 64 -19.42 -9.62 3.08
N VAL A 65 -19.38 -8.38 2.58
CA VAL A 65 -18.16 -7.58 2.48
C VAL A 65 -17.84 -6.99 3.85
N HIS A 66 -16.64 -7.29 4.36
CA HIS A 66 -16.19 -6.83 5.68
C HIS A 66 -14.90 -6.00 5.62
N GLY A 67 -14.34 -5.80 4.43
CA GLY A 67 -13.25 -4.87 4.20
C GLY A 67 -13.26 -4.37 2.77
N ILE A 68 -13.03 -3.07 2.58
CA ILE A 68 -12.77 -2.45 1.29
C ILE A 68 -11.61 -1.49 1.45
N GLN A 69 -10.54 -1.68 0.70
CA GLN A 69 -9.39 -0.78 0.69
C GLN A 69 -9.12 -0.29 -0.72
N ARG A 70 -8.81 1.00 -0.84
CA ARG A 70 -8.29 1.60 -2.05
C ARG A 70 -6.84 2.02 -1.81
N THR A 71 -5.97 1.66 -2.74
CA THR A 71 -4.57 2.08 -2.77
C THR A 71 -4.20 2.50 -4.18
N ASP A 72 -3.12 3.26 -4.32
CA ASP A 72 -2.53 3.51 -5.64
C ASP A 72 -2.02 2.19 -6.21
N GLY A 73 -2.52 1.84 -7.39
CA GLY A 73 -2.12 0.62 -8.09
C GLY A 73 -1.01 0.88 -9.11
N PRO A 74 -0.52 -0.20 -9.74
CA PRO A 74 0.49 -0.09 -10.78
C PRO A 74 -0.06 0.68 -12.00
N ALA A 75 0.83 1.37 -12.69
CA ALA A 75 0.49 2.18 -13.87
C ALA A 75 -0.53 3.31 -13.60
N GLY A 76 -0.65 3.76 -12.35
CA GLY A 76 -1.46 4.93 -11.97
C GLY A 76 -2.96 4.69 -11.89
N VAL A 77 -3.43 3.46 -12.06
CA VAL A 77 -4.83 3.09 -11.82
C VAL A 77 -5.02 2.61 -10.38
N PRO A 78 -6.19 2.81 -9.75
CA PRO A 78 -6.41 2.37 -8.37
C PRO A 78 -6.42 0.84 -8.25
N LEU A 79 -5.84 0.32 -7.16
CA LEU A 79 -6.01 -1.05 -6.70
C LEU A 79 -7.08 -1.09 -5.61
N LEU A 80 -8.16 -1.81 -5.91
CA LEU A 80 -9.26 -2.11 -4.99
C LEU A 80 -9.00 -3.47 -4.35
N THR A 81 -8.99 -3.53 -3.03
CA THR A 81 -8.88 -4.77 -2.26
C THR A 81 -10.16 -4.96 -1.45
N VAL A 82 -10.83 -6.10 -1.62
CA VAL A 82 -12.10 -6.42 -0.98
C VAL A 82 -11.97 -7.71 -0.19
N TRP A 83 -12.41 -7.72 1.06
CA TRP A 83 -12.52 -8.93 1.87
C TRP A 83 -13.99 -9.31 2.00
N SER A 84 -14.34 -10.55 1.64
CA SER A 84 -15.73 -11.03 1.67
C SER A 84 -15.86 -12.39 2.32
N HIS A 85 -16.87 -12.55 3.18
CA HIS A 85 -17.29 -13.82 3.79
C HIS A 85 -18.00 -14.74 2.81
N HIS A 86 -18.43 -14.22 1.66
CA HIS A 86 -19.07 -15.08 0.69
C HIS A 86 -18.07 -16.16 0.27
N THR A 87 -18.38 -17.38 0.69
CA THR A 87 -18.06 -18.59 -0.05
C THR A 87 -18.87 -18.54 -1.33
N VAL A 88 -18.65 -17.49 -2.14
CA VAL A 88 -19.13 -17.41 -3.50
C VAL A 88 -18.76 -18.75 -4.11
N SER A 89 -19.75 -19.63 -4.32
CA SER A 89 -19.62 -20.70 -5.29
C SER A 89 -19.01 -20.05 -6.51
N ASN A 90 -17.95 -20.64 -7.07
CA ASN A 90 -17.00 -20.02 -8.00
C ASN A 90 -17.59 -19.50 -9.34
N GLY A 91 -18.85 -19.10 -9.39
CA GLY A 91 -19.57 -18.61 -10.54
C GLY A 91 -19.25 -17.14 -10.82
N THR A 92 -18.96 -16.88 -12.08
CA THR A 92 -18.74 -15.56 -12.67
C THR A 92 -19.82 -14.54 -12.29
N GLU A 93 -21.09 -14.94 -12.20
CA GLU A 93 -22.20 -14.02 -11.92
C GLU A 93 -22.07 -13.31 -10.57
N THR A 94 -21.71 -14.04 -9.51
CA THR A 94 -21.64 -13.44 -8.19
C THR A 94 -20.40 -12.55 -8.03
N PHE A 95 -19.29 -12.90 -8.70
CA PHE A 95 -18.14 -12.00 -8.81
C PHE A 95 -18.52 -10.71 -9.55
N GLU A 96 -19.20 -10.81 -10.68
CA GLU A 96 -19.65 -9.64 -11.45
C GLU A 96 -20.60 -8.74 -10.66
N ARG A 97 -21.53 -9.34 -9.90
CA ARG A 97 -22.44 -8.60 -9.01
C ARG A 97 -21.68 -7.84 -7.92
N LEU A 98 -20.75 -8.51 -7.25
CA LEU A 98 -19.89 -7.88 -6.23
C LEU A 98 -19.06 -6.75 -6.84
N LYS A 99 -18.38 -7.02 -7.96
CA LYS A 99 -17.57 -6.03 -8.68
C LYS A 99 -18.39 -4.79 -9.01
N ASN A 100 -19.56 -4.97 -9.64
CA ASN A 100 -20.40 -3.85 -10.04
C ASN A 100 -20.92 -3.08 -8.83
N SER A 101 -21.39 -3.76 -7.79
CA SER A 101 -21.86 -3.11 -6.56
C SER A 101 -20.78 -2.29 -5.87
N VAL A 102 -19.58 -2.83 -5.69
CA VAL A 102 -18.47 -2.13 -5.05
C VAL A 102 -17.99 -0.95 -5.90
N THR A 103 -17.82 -1.15 -7.20
CA THR A 103 -17.32 -0.08 -8.09
C THR A 103 -18.32 1.05 -8.27
N GLU A 104 -19.62 0.73 -8.34
CA GLU A 104 -20.69 1.74 -8.40
C GLU A 104 -20.76 2.55 -7.10
N TYR A 105 -20.67 1.89 -5.95
CA TYR A 105 -20.61 2.58 -4.65
C TYR A 105 -19.39 3.49 -4.56
N LEU A 106 -18.20 2.99 -4.90
CA LEU A 106 -16.97 3.78 -4.84
C LEU A 106 -17.04 4.99 -5.78
N ALA A 107 -17.59 4.82 -6.98
CA ALA A 107 -17.72 5.91 -7.93
C ALA A 107 -18.73 6.98 -7.48
N ARG A 108 -19.89 6.56 -6.96
CA ARG A 108 -20.99 7.48 -6.63
C ARG A 108 -20.88 8.11 -5.26
N GLU A 109 -20.57 7.32 -4.24
CA GLU A 109 -20.62 7.74 -2.84
C GLU A 109 -19.25 8.21 -2.34
N GLU A 110 -18.16 7.60 -2.83
CA GLU A 110 -16.79 7.92 -2.40
C GLU A 110 -16.01 8.73 -3.45
N GLY A 111 -16.65 9.06 -4.59
CA GLY A 111 -16.08 9.92 -5.64
C GLY A 111 -14.82 9.36 -6.30
N VAL A 112 -14.67 8.03 -6.33
CA VAL A 112 -13.51 7.36 -6.92
C VAL A 112 -13.63 7.33 -8.44
N ASP A 113 -12.67 7.93 -9.14
CA ASP A 113 -12.58 7.77 -10.59
C ASP A 113 -12.03 6.39 -10.95
N LEU A 114 -12.83 5.62 -11.68
CA LEU A 114 -12.52 4.27 -12.16
C LEU A 114 -12.57 4.20 -13.71
N SER A 115 -12.74 5.34 -14.38
CA SER A 115 -12.97 5.41 -15.83
C SER A 115 -11.75 5.03 -16.65
N GLU A 116 -10.54 5.32 -16.15
CA GLU A 116 -9.25 4.94 -16.75
C GLU A 116 -8.85 3.48 -16.44
N GLY A 117 -9.72 2.72 -15.77
CA GLY A 117 -9.48 1.35 -15.35
C GLY A 117 -9.10 1.23 -13.87
N TYR A 118 -9.02 -0.01 -13.40
CA TYR A 118 -8.69 -0.35 -12.01
C TYR A 118 -8.26 -1.82 -11.91
N LEU A 119 -7.61 -2.17 -10.80
CA LEU A 119 -7.42 -3.56 -10.39
C LEU A 119 -8.36 -3.88 -9.24
N LEU A 120 -8.86 -5.11 -9.19
CA LEU A 120 -9.68 -5.60 -8.09
C LEU A 120 -9.18 -6.95 -7.60
N ASP A 121 -8.75 -7.00 -6.35
CA ASP A 121 -8.43 -8.21 -5.62
C ASP A 121 -9.53 -8.50 -4.60
N VAL A 122 -10.08 -9.71 -4.64
CA VAL A 122 -11.07 -10.18 -3.67
C VAL A 122 -10.43 -11.28 -2.85
N PHE A 123 -10.38 -11.07 -1.54
CA PHE A 123 -9.87 -11.99 -0.54
C PHE A 123 -11.01 -12.66 0.23
N LYS A 124 -10.76 -13.88 0.65
CA LYS A 124 -11.54 -14.57 1.68
C LYS A 124 -11.22 -13.98 3.07
N PRO A 125 -12.01 -14.31 4.12
CA PRO A 125 -11.76 -13.82 5.48
C PRO A 125 -10.45 -14.33 6.09
N ASP A 126 -9.95 -15.47 5.60
CA ASP A 126 -8.66 -16.04 6.00
C ASP A 126 -7.45 -15.35 5.32
N GLY A 127 -7.69 -14.40 4.42
CA GLY A 127 -6.66 -13.69 3.68
C GLY A 127 -6.23 -14.38 2.38
N ASP A 128 -6.87 -15.48 1.98
CA ASP A 128 -6.61 -16.10 0.69
C ASP A 128 -7.15 -15.26 -0.47
N LEU A 129 -6.33 -15.04 -1.49
CA LEU A 129 -6.79 -14.43 -2.74
C LEU A 129 -7.79 -15.37 -3.42
N LYS A 130 -8.98 -14.85 -3.69
CA LYS A 130 -10.08 -15.57 -4.34
C LYS A 130 -10.23 -15.19 -5.80
N HIS A 131 -10.25 -13.89 -6.10
CA HIS A 131 -10.36 -13.37 -7.46
C HIS A 131 -9.40 -12.21 -7.65
N ARG A 132 -8.83 -12.13 -8.86
CA ARG A 132 -8.12 -10.95 -9.36
C ARG A 132 -8.74 -10.55 -10.69
N PHE A 133 -9.01 -9.26 -10.84
CA PHE A 133 -9.55 -8.68 -12.05
C PHE A 133 -8.76 -7.44 -12.43
N ASP A 134 -8.58 -7.26 -13.74
CA ASP A 134 -7.84 -6.17 -14.33
C ASP A 134 -8.77 -5.51 -15.36
N ALA A 135 -9.17 -4.27 -15.06
CA ALA A 135 -10.11 -3.49 -15.86
C ALA A 135 -9.39 -2.48 -16.77
N ARG A 136 -8.07 -2.57 -16.88
CA ARG A 136 -7.29 -1.69 -17.77
C ARG A 136 -7.59 -2.00 -19.24
N PRO A 137 -7.53 -1.00 -20.13
CA PRO A 137 -7.74 -1.17 -21.57
C PRO A 137 -6.65 -2.01 -22.25
#